data_AF-A0A2V8BS51-F1
#
_entry.id   AF-A0A2V8BS51-F1
#
_cell.length_a   1.000
_cell.length_b   1.000
_cell.length_c   1.000
_cell.angle_alpha   90.00
_cell.angle_beta   90.00
_cell.angle_gamma   90.00
#
_symmetry.space_group_name_H-M   'P 1'
#
loop_
_entity.id
_entity.type
_entity.pdbx_description
1 polymer ?
#
loop_
_entity_poly.entity_id
_entity_poly.type
_entity_poly.pdbx_seq_one_letter_code
_entity_poly.pdbx_strand_id
1 'polypeptide(L)' 'IDLVFSDVVLPDMSGKAMVEELQRWHPESKVLYMSGYADDAIVHHGVLDKGMSFLHKPFSADALATKVRNVLDTRSVEG' A
#
# COMPACT_ATOMS: atom_id res chain seq x y z
N ILE A 1 -12.58 -0.81 -8.26
CA ILE A 1 -11.82 -0.15 -7.17
C ILE A 1 -10.49 0.27 -7.77
N ASP A 2 -10.14 1.55 -7.74
CA ASP A 2 -8.91 2.04 -8.41
C ASP A 2 -7.71 2.06 -7.46
N LEU A 3 -7.96 2.25 -6.16
CA LEU A 3 -6.94 2.25 -5.12
C LEU A 3 -7.49 1.64 -3.82
N VAL A 4 -6.69 0.79 -3.20
CA VAL A 4 -6.87 0.33 -1.82
C VAL A 4 -5.88 1.05 -0.92
N PHE A 5 -6.37 1.65 0.15
CA PHE A 5 -5.57 2.30 1.18
C PHE A 5 -5.73 1.54 2.50
N SER A 6 -4.66 0.95 3.04
CA SER A 6 -4.71 0.07 4.21
C SER A 6 -3.49 0.25 5.11
N ASP A 7 -3.63 0.00 6.41
CA ASP A 7 -2.47 -0.23 7.29
C ASP A 7 -1.77 -1.54 6.89
N VAL A 8 -0.47 -1.67 7.19
CA VAL A 8 0.29 -2.92 7.03
C VAL A 8 -0.12 -3.93 8.10
N VAL A 9 -0.39 -3.45 9.31
CA VAL A 9 -0.77 -4.27 10.47
C VAL A 9 -2.22 -4.00 10.83
N LEU A 10 -3.05 -5.05 10.81
CA LEU A 10 -4.42 -5.02 11.34
C LEU A 10 -4.52 -5.98 12.53
N PRO A 11 -5.51 -5.83 13.42
CA PRO A 11 -5.62 -6.65 14.64
C PRO A 11 -5.68 -8.17 14.39
N ASP A 12 -6.38 -8.62 13.35
CA ASP A 12 -6.66 -10.04 13.10
C ASP A 12 -5.95 -10.61 11.87
N MET A 13 -5.35 -9.76 11.02
CA MET A 13 -4.67 -10.16 9.79
C MET A 13 -3.63 -9.12 9.37
N SER A 14 -2.77 -9.46 8.40
CA SER A 14 -1.93 -8.45 7.76
C SER A 14 -2.74 -7.70 6.71
N GLY A 15 -2.50 -6.39 6.57
CA GLY A 15 -3.08 -5.61 5.47
C GLY A 15 -2.66 -6.16 4.10
N LYS A 16 -1.48 -6.77 4.02
CA LYS A 16 -1.02 -7.49 2.82
C LYS A 16 -1.95 -8.65 2.44
N ALA A 17 -2.28 -9.53 3.38
CA ALA A 17 -3.17 -10.66 3.10
C ALA A 17 -4.57 -10.22 2.69
N MET A 18 -5.10 -9.15 3.32
CA MET A 18 -6.37 -8.55 2.94
C MET A 18 -6.35 -8.02 1.50
N VAL A 19 -5.28 -7.31 1.13
CA VAL A 19 -5.10 -6.77 -0.23
C VAL A 19 -4.97 -7.90 -1.25
N GLU A 20 -4.19 -8.94 -0.96
CA GLU A 20 -4.03 -10.11 -1.84
C GLU A 20 -5.39 -10.80 -2.10
N GLU A 21 -6.25 -10.85 -1.08
CA GLU A 21 -7.62 -11.34 -1.24
C GLU A 21 -8.49 -10.43 -2.10
N LEU A 22 -8.43 -9.12 -1.88
CA LEU A 22 -9.17 -8.14 -2.67
C LEU A 22 -8.73 -8.16 -4.14
N GLN A 23 -7.43 -8.28 -4.41
CA GLN A 23 -6.87 -8.32 -5.75
C GLN A 23 -7.33 -9.54 -6.56
N ARG A 24 -7.81 -10.62 -5.92
CA ARG A 24 -8.47 -11.72 -6.64
C ARG A 24 -9.75 -11.27 -7.37
N TRP A 25 -10.40 -10.24 -6.86
CA TRP A 25 -11.65 -9.68 -7.42
C TRP A 25 -11.42 -8.36 -8.18
N HIS A 26 -10.38 -7.62 -7.81
CA HIS A 26 -9.98 -6.38 -8.47
C HIS A 26 -8.47 -6.37 -8.77
N PRO A 27 -8.02 -7.12 -9.79
CA PRO A 27 -6.59 -7.27 -10.10
C PRO A 27 -5.92 -5.96 -10.52
N GLU A 28 -6.70 -5.02 -11.09
CA GLU A 28 -6.25 -3.69 -11.51
C GLU A 28 -6.09 -2.71 -10.33
N SER A 29 -6.59 -3.06 -9.13
CA SER A 29 -6.54 -2.16 -7.98
C SER A 29 -5.11 -1.92 -7.55
N LYS A 30 -4.74 -0.64 -7.54
CA LYS A 30 -3.48 -0.19 -6.96
C LYS A 30 -3.56 -0.22 -5.45
N VAL A 31 -2.41 -0.23 -4.79
CA VAL A 31 -2.33 -0.39 -3.35
C VAL A 31 -1.40 0.67 -2.76
N LEU A 32 -1.88 1.37 -1.73
CA LEU A 32 -1.10 2.25 -0.90
C LEU A 32 -1.21 1.78 0.56
N TYR A 33 -0.09 1.42 1.16
CA TYR A 33 -0.03 1.04 2.57
C TYR A 33 0.28 2.23 3.48
N MET A 34 -0.13 2.17 4.74
CA MET A 34 0.37 3.02 5.82
C MET A 34 1.29 2.22 6.70
N SER A 35 2.50 2.72 6.99
CA SER A 35 3.44 2.09 7.94
C SER A 35 3.81 3.06 9.05
N GLY A 36 3.96 2.58 10.28
CA GLY A 36 4.60 3.32 11.36
C GLY A 36 6.02 2.82 11.64
N TYR A 37 6.67 3.43 12.63
CA TYR A 37 8.07 3.16 12.99
C TYR A 37 8.36 1.68 13.33
N ALA A 38 7.41 0.99 13.95
CA ALA A 38 7.54 -0.44 14.29
C ALA A 38 7.28 -1.36 13.08
N ASP A 39 6.46 -0.88 12.15
CA ASP A 39 6.05 -1.63 10.95
C ASP A 39 7.14 -1.54 9.87
N ASP A 40 7.88 -0.44 9.81
CA ASP A 40 8.99 -0.25 8.86
C ASP A 40 10.09 -1.29 9.04
N ALA A 41 10.37 -1.74 10.27
CA ALA A 41 11.33 -2.82 10.51
C ALA A 41 10.85 -4.16 9.90
N ILE A 42 9.55 -4.42 9.95
CA ILE A 42 8.89 -5.60 9.37
C ILE A 42 8.89 -5.50 7.83
N VAL A 43 8.59 -4.31 7.30
CA VAL A 43 8.64 -4.02 5.85
C VAL A 43 10.07 -4.16 5.32
N HIS A 44 11.09 -3.73 6.07
CA HIS A 44 12.49 -3.80 5.66
C HIS A 44 13.14 -5.19 5.81
N HIS A 45 12.66 -6.07 6.68
CA HIS A 45 13.32 -7.36 6.99
C HIS A 45 12.93 -8.54 6.08
N GLY A 46 12.12 -8.38 5.03
CA GLY A 46 11.77 -9.56 4.20
C GLY A 46 11.24 -9.37 2.79
N VAL A 47 10.40 -8.38 2.48
CA VAL A 47 9.60 -8.46 1.24
C VAL A 47 9.21 -7.07 0.73
N LEU A 48 10.16 -6.25 0.30
CA LEU A 48 9.83 -5.19 -0.67
C LEU A 48 9.76 -5.87 -2.04
N ASP A 49 8.61 -6.48 -2.33
CA ASP A 49 8.24 -6.73 -3.72
C ASP A 49 8.37 -5.39 -4.46
N LYS A 50 9.24 -5.35 -5.47
CA LYS A 50 9.48 -4.15 -6.28
C LYS A 50 8.13 -3.68 -6.85
N GLY A 51 7.53 -2.67 -6.23
CA GLY A 51 6.23 -2.13 -6.65
C GLY A 51 5.27 -1.73 -5.52
N MET A 52 5.52 -2.10 -4.26
CA MET A 52 4.63 -1.68 -3.17
C MET A 52 4.80 -0.19 -2.84
N SER A 53 3.68 0.54 -2.81
CA SER A 53 3.63 1.95 -2.38
C SER A 53 3.21 2.04 -0.92
N PHE A 54 3.92 2.85 -0.13
CA PHE A 54 3.57 3.12 1.27
C PHE A 54 3.68 4.61 1.63
N LEU A 55 3.00 4.98 2.71
CA LEU A 55 3.00 6.29 3.34
C LEU A 55 3.29 6.13 4.83
N HIS A 56 4.40 6.73 5.28
CA HIS A 56 4.84 6.61 6.67
C HIS A 56 4.02 7.52 7.60
N LYS A 57 3.64 7.00 8.78
CA LYS A 57 2.92 7.70 9.85
C LYS A 57 3.91 8.41 10.80
N PRO A 58 3.62 9.64 11.25
CA PRO A 58 2.47 10.47 10.90
C PRO A 58 2.63 11.13 9.53
N PHE A 59 1.52 11.36 8.84
CA PHE A 59 1.47 12.07 7.56
C PHE A 59 0.45 13.21 7.59
N SER A 60 0.68 14.23 6.76
CA SER A 60 -0.30 15.30 6.52
C SER A 60 -1.33 14.88 5.47
N ALA A 61 -2.46 15.59 5.42
CA ALA A 61 -3.46 15.39 4.36
C ALA A 61 -2.88 15.68 2.96
N ASP A 62 -1.99 16.67 2.84
CA ASP A 62 -1.32 17.01 1.59
C ASP A 62 -0.37 15.88 1.12
N ALA A 63 0.38 15.29 2.06
CA ALA A 63 1.24 14.15 1.77
C ALA A 63 0.42 12.94 1.30
N LEU A 64 -0.73 12.68 1.94
CA LEU A 64 -1.66 11.64 1.51
C LEU A 64 -2.20 11.92 0.10
N ALA A 65 -2.71 13.13 -0.15
CA ALA A 65 -3.28 13.50 -1.45
C ALA A 65 -2.25 13.38 -2.58
N THR A 66 -1.03 13.87 -2.35
CA THR A 66 0.09 13.76 -3.28
C THR A 66 0.44 12.30 -3.56
N LYS A 67 0.51 11.47 -2.51
CA LYS A 67 0.85 10.06 -2.67
C LYS A 67 -0.23 9.28 -3.41
N VAL A 68 -1.51 9.51 -3.08
CA VAL A 68 -2.66 8.92 -3.79
C VAL A 68 -2.62 9.27 -5.27
N ARG A 69 -2.39 10.56 -5.60
CA ARG A 69 -2.28 11.02 -6.99
C ARG A 69 -1.15 10.28 -7.72
N ASN A 70 0.03 10.24 -7.13
CA ASN A 70 1.19 9.56 -7.72
C ASN A 70 0.90 8.08 -8.00
N VAL A 71 0.28 7.36 -7.05
CA VAL A 71 -0.07 5.96 -7.23
C VAL A 71 -1.08 5.80 -8.36
N LEU A 72 -2.16 6.58 -8.38
CA LEU A 72 -3.19 6.54 -9.42
C LEU A 72 -2.67 6.91 -10.81
N ASP A 73 -1.66 7.78 -10.89
CA ASP A 73 -1.07 8.24 -12.15
C ASP A 73 0.04 7.31 -12.67
N THR A 74 0.58 6.44 -11.81
CA THR A 74 1.59 5.45 -12.21
C THR A 74 0.95 4.44 -13.16
N ARG A 75 1.08 4.63 -14.47
CA ARG A 75 0.58 3.69 -15.47
C ARG A 75 1.26 2.35 -15.23
N SER A 76 0.49 1.29 -14.94
CA SER A 76 1.03 -0.07 -14.96
C SER A 76 1.61 -0.27 -16.36
N VAL A 77 2.94 -0.30 -16.46
CA VAL A 77 3.60 -0.64 -17.71
C VAL A 77 3.38 -2.13 -17.85
N GLU A 78 2.35 -2.50 -18.62
CA GLU A 78 2.21 -3.84 -19.15
C GLU A 78 3.41 -4.07 -20.07
N GLY A 79 4.30 -4.97 -19.64
CA GLY A 79 5.43 -5.48 -20.40
C GLY A 79 5.51 -6.97 -20.20
#